data_AF-A0A2V5LSK8-F1
#
_entry.id   AF-A0A2V5LSK8-F1
#
_cell.length_a   1.000
_cell.length_b   1.000
_cell.length_c   1.000
_cell.angle_alpha   90.00
_cell.angle_beta   90.00
_cell.angle_gamma   90.00
#
_symmetry.space_group_name_H-M   'P 1'
#
loop_
_entity.id
_entity.type
_entity.pdbx_description
1 polymer ?
#
loop_
_entity_poly.entity_id
_entity_poly.type
_entity_poly.pdbx_seq_one_letter_code
_entity_poly.pdbx_strand_id
1 'polypeptide(L)' 'MENFICVQCGTQFGETAEPPSRCAICEDERQFVRRTGQEWTTLERLRADHHNRLQDEAPWLLGIGTEPEFAIGQRAL' A
#
# COMPACT_ATOMS: atom_id res chain seq x y z
N MET A 1 16.87 5.39 8.53
CA MET A 1 16.55 4.37 7.52
C MET A 1 15.07 4.05 7.71
N GLU A 2 14.36 3.71 6.64
CA GLU A 2 12.90 3.58 6.64
C GLU A 2 12.47 2.36 5.82
N ASN A 3 11.32 1.78 6.17
CA ASN A 3 10.64 0.83 5.28
C ASN A 3 9.76 1.62 4.31
N PHE A 4 10.08 1.52 3.02
CA PHE A 4 9.33 2.21 1.97
C PHE A 4 8.18 1.35 1.46
N ILE A 5 7.05 2.00 1.20
CA ILE A 5 5.82 1.39 0.70
C ILE A 5 5.55 1.97 -0.68
N CYS A 6 5.35 1.11 -1.68
CA CYS A 6 4.96 1.56 -3.01
C CYS A 6 3.53 2.11 -2.97
N VAL A 7 3.33 3.36 -3.37
CA VAL A 7 2.00 4.01 -3.39
C VAL A 7 1.03 3.31 -4.34
N GLN A 8 1.55 2.65 -5.38
CA GLN A 8 0.72 1.98 -6.38
C GLN A 8 0.19 0.62 -5.92
N CYS A 9 1.07 -0.28 -5.47
CA CYS A 9 0.69 -1.65 -5.12
C CYS A 9 0.58 -1.92 -3.62
N GLY A 10 1.06 -1.00 -2.77
CA GLY A 10 1.02 -1.14 -1.30
C GLY A 10 2.08 -2.08 -0.73
N THR A 11 2.97 -2.63 -1.56
CA THR A 11 4.06 -3.49 -1.08
C THR A 11 5.07 -2.69 -0.26
N GLN A 12 5.36 -3.17 0.95
CA GLN A 12 6.43 -2.66 1.80
C GLN A 12 7.74 -3.40 1.52
N PHE A 13 8.83 -2.66 1.39
CA PHE A 13 10.18 -3.17 1.21
C PHE A 13 10.96 -3.08 2.53
N GLY A 14 12.09 -3.79 2.59
CA GLY A 14 12.99 -3.76 3.75
C GLY A 14 13.61 -2.39 3.99
N GLU A 15 14.18 -2.22 5.18
CA GLU A 15 14.71 -0.94 5.66
C GLU A 15 15.93 -0.49 4.85
N THR A 16 15.86 0.73 4.31
CA THR A 16 16.93 1.35 3.52
C THR A 16 17.07 2.84 3.84
N ALA A 17 18.19 3.45 3.44
CA ALA A 17 18.36 4.91 3.57
C ALA A 17 17.54 5.69 2.52
N GLU A 18 17.38 5.12 1.34
CA GLU A 18 16.64 5.67 0.21
C GLU A 18 15.62 4.66 -0.31
N PRO A 19 14.50 5.10 -0.93
CA PRO A 19 13.54 4.17 -1.50
C PRO A 19 14.17 3.29 -2.58
N PRO A 20 13.65 2.08 -2.81
CA PRO A 20 14.10 1.25 -3.92
C PRO A 20 14.02 2.02 -5.24
N SER A 21 15.01 1.83 -6.11
CA SER A 21 15.00 2.48 -7.43
C SER A 21 13.75 2.12 -8.21
N ARG A 22 13.24 0.89 -8.03
CA ARG A 22 12.04 0.36 -8.66
C ARG A 22 11.31 -0.64 -7.77
N CYS A 23 9.99 -0.69 -7.91
CA CYS A 23 9.10 -1.68 -7.32
C CYS A 23 8.99 -2.89 -8.26
N ALA A 24 9.58 -4.02 -7.87
CA ALA A 24 9.55 -5.25 -8.66
C ALA A 24 8.13 -5.77 -8.94
N ILE A 25 7.17 -5.49 -8.04
CA ILE A 25 5.76 -5.83 -8.25
C ILE A 25 5.18 -5.00 -9.38
N CYS A 26 5.41 -3.69 -9.40
CA CYS A 26 4.91 -2.81 -10.45
C CYS A 26 5.70 -2.90 -11.76
N GLU A 27 6.89 -3.51 -11.77
CA GLU A 27 7.61 -3.82 -13.01
C GLU A 27 7.10 -5.10 -13.69
N ASP A 28 6.31 -5.92 -12.98
CA ASP A 28 5.65 -7.06 -13.59
C ASP A 28 4.64 -6.58 -14.64
N GLU A 29 4.75 -7.09 -15.87
CA GLU A 29 3.91 -6.70 -17.01
C GLU A 29 2.40 -6.90 -16.78
N ARG A 30 2.04 -7.74 -15.81
CA ARG A 30 0.66 -8.01 -15.43
C ARG A 30 0.09 -6.90 -14.55
N GLN A 31 0.94 -6.05 -13.98
CA GLN A 31 0.51 -4.97 -13.09
C GLN A 31 0.29 -3.66 -13.85
N PHE A 32 -0.80 -2.98 -13.50
CA PHE A 32 -1.08 -1.64 -14.00
C PHE A 32 -0.08 -0.64 -13.40
N VAL A 33 0.63 0.10 -14.26
CA VAL A 33 1.57 1.14 -13.85
C VAL A 33 0.91 2.51 -14.00
N ARG A 34 1.01 3.36 -12.96
CA ARG A 34 0.53 4.76 -13.04
C ARG A 34 1.32 5.51 -14.09
N ARG A 35 0.64 6.42 -14.80
CA ARG A 35 1.29 7.32 -15.78
C ARG A 35 2.35 8.23 -15.16
N THR A 36 2.24 8.54 -13.87
CA THR A 36 3.18 9.39 -13.13
C THR A 36 4.47 8.65 -12.72
N GLY A 37 4.56 7.35 -12.97
CA GLY A 37 5.68 6.52 -12.55
C GLY A 37 5.45 5.89 -11.18
N GLN A 38 6.55 5.46 -10.56
CA GLN A 38 6.53 4.81 -9.25
C GLN A 38 6.80 5.84 -8.15
N GLU A 39 5.98 5.79 -7.10
CA GLU A 39 6.05 6.69 -5.95
C GLU A 39 6.14 5.88 -4.66
N TRP A 40 6.73 6.49 -3.63
CA TRP A 40 7.07 5.86 -2.37
C TRP A 40 6.53 6.66 -1.19
N THR A 41 5.99 5.96 -0.21
CA THR A 41 5.58 6.50 1.09
C THR A 41 6.17 5.66 2.22
N THR A 42 5.83 5.98 3.46
CA THR A 42 6.17 5.19 4.65
C THR A 42 4.93 4.95 5.49
N LEU A 43 5.01 4.00 6.42
CA LEU A 43 3.93 3.77 7.38
C LEU A 43 3.65 5.02 8.24
N GLU A 44 4.69 5.77 8.61
CA GLU A 44 4.55 7.01 9.37
C GLU A 44 3.75 8.06 8.58
N ARG A 45 4.08 8.26 7.29
CA ARG A 45 3.35 9.18 6.43
C ARG A 45 1.90 8.76 6.22
N LEU A 46 1.65 7.47 5.98
CA LEU A 46 0.29 6.96 5.82
C LEU A 46 -0.55 7.16 7.08
N ARG A 47 0.03 7.01 8.28
CA ARG A 47 -0.70 7.22 9.54
C ARG A 47 -1.12 8.67 9.78
N ALA A 48 -0.59 9.63 9.02
CA ALA A 48 -0.97 11.03 9.17
C ALA A 48 -2.38 11.32 8.64
N ASP A 49 -2.83 10.57 7.63
CA ASP A 49 -4.10 10.81 6.92
C ASP A 49 -4.91 9.53 6.62
N HIS A 50 -4.36 8.35 6.88
CA HIS A 50 -5.06 7.06 6.73
C HIS A 50 -5.23 6.34 8.07
N HIS A 51 -6.28 5.53 8.16
CA HIS A 51 -6.58 4.67 9.29
C HIS A 51 -7.25 3.37 8.81
N ASN A 52 -7.32 2.36 9.69
CA ASN A 52 -8.02 1.13 9.34
C ASN A 52 -9.51 1.28 9.64
N ARG A 53 -10.36 0.98 8.64
CA ARG A 53 -11.79 0.75 8.81
C ARG A 53 -12.04 -0.72 9.11
N LEU A 54 -12.77 -0.99 10.19
CA LEU A 54 -13.28 -2.31 10.54
C LEU A 54 -14.78 -2.35 10.21
N GLN A 55 -15.22 -3.35 9.46
CA GLN A 55 -16.61 -3.46 9.03
C GLN A 55 -17.04 -4.93 8.91
N ASP A 56 -18.20 -5.28 9.45
CA ASP A 56 -18.81 -6.58 9.19
C ASP A 56 -19.28 -6.67 7.72
N GLU A 57 -18.70 -7.59 6.95
CA GLU A 57 -19.03 -7.79 5.53
C GLU A 57 -20.11 -8.86 5.36
N ALA A 58 -20.22 -9.78 6.32
CA ALA A 58 -21.25 -10.81 6.42
C ALA A 58 -21.33 -11.34 7.87
N PRO A 59 -22.35 -12.15 8.24
CA PRO A 59 -22.34 -12.83 9.54
C PRO A 59 -21.05 -13.62 9.75
N TRP A 60 -20.35 -13.33 10.84
CA TRP A 60 -19.07 -13.95 11.21
C TRP A 60 -17.89 -13.63 10.27
N LEU A 61 -17.97 -12.53 9.51
CA LEU A 61 -16.91 -12.08 8.60
C LEU A 61 -16.60 -10.60 8.83
N LEU A 62 -15.44 -10.33 9.45
CA LEU A 62 -14.96 -8.97 9.74
C LEU A 62 -13.95 -8.54 8.67
N GLY A 63 -14.33 -7.56 7.87
CA GLY A 63 -13.43 -6.89 6.95
C GLY A 63 -12.57 -5.83 7.63
N ILE A 64 -11.31 -5.75 7.22
CA ILE A 64 -10.37 -4.69 7.60
C ILE A 64 -9.82 -4.07 6.31
N GLY A 65 -10.07 -2.78 6.12
CA GLY A 65 -9.56 -1.99 5.01
C GLY A 65 -8.89 -0.71 5.48
N THR A 66 -8.15 -0.04 4.59
CA THR A 66 -7.56 1.28 4.86
C THR A 66 -8.45 2.38 4.29
N GLU A 67 -8.68 3.45 5.06
CA GLU A 67 -9.39 4.66 4.65
C GLU A 67 -8.54 5.93 4.90
N PRO A 68 -8.39 6.83 3.91
CA PRO A 68 -8.85 6.73 2.51
C PRO A 68 -8.32 5.50 1.74
N GLU A 69 -8.90 5.18 0.58
CA GLU A 69 -8.45 4.03 -0.21
C GLU A 69 -6.97 4.18 -0.58
N PHE A 70 -6.19 3.14 -0.32
CA PHE A 70 -4.75 3.13 -0.56
C PHE A 70 -4.35 2.02 -1.53
N ALA A 71 -3.40 2.33 -2.42
CA ALA A 71 -2.82 1.41 -3.39
C ALA A 71 -3.89 0.68 -4.24
N ILE A 72 -3.89 -0.65 -4.24
CA ILE A 72 -4.84 -1.50 -4.96
C ILE A 72 -6.13 -1.78 -4.16
N GLY A 73 -6.34 -1.09 -3.03
CA GLY A 73 -7.52 -1.30 -2.20
C GLY A 73 -7.56 -2.67 -1.52
N GLN A 74 -6.40 -3.26 -1.19
CA GLN A 74 -6.34 -4.56 -0.52
C GLN A 74 -7.04 -4.50 0.84
N ARG A 75 -7.85 -5.53 1.14
CA ARG A 75 -8.54 -5.71 2.42
C ARG A 75 -8.29 -7.11 2.98
N ALA A 76 -8.29 -7.23 4.30
CA ALA A 76 -8.41 -8.52 4.98
C ALA A 76 -9.89 -8.82 5.21
N LEU A 77 -10.30 -10.08 5.06
CA LEU A 77 -11.66 -10.59 5.25
C LEU A 77 -11.62 -11.84 6.12
#